data_AF-A0A812IMT4-F1
#
_entry.id   AF-A0A812IMT4-F1
#
_cell.length_a   1.000
_cell.length_b   1.000
_cell.length_c   1.000
_cell.angle_alpha   90.00
_cell.angle_beta   90.00
_cell.angle_gamma   90.00
#
_symmetry.space_group_name_H-M   'P 1'
#
loop_
_entity.id
_entity.type
_entity.pdbx_description
1 polymer ?
#
loop_
_entity_poly.entity_id
_entity_poly.type
_entity_poly.pdbx_seq_one_letter_code
_entity_poly.pdbx_strand_id
1 'polypeptide(L)'
;WPGSNGLWEEVGLGTEGESITFEPNLQQRRNLVLDTRPFLVCKMDEPKCTCQKEVNASGRFAQHLCNVDKVEGCVGDVNVTGWTENHGGSDFLTVVDPGGSYQYLTNVTVTHTSNGPRLTNATYYGVTADGAIRVERTVSTWATEDFPRYLHSFRYEVLRNVTYRRLAFYLLGGDWYNFVLNPSLAYGSRKLDRHLVNISLDLEQFEYSKDLRNLECHEPPCWFALLTQSNQEDRHAHRGLVVRRWRGQMGGQELAKDRGFVFSVFGSRNMGDPTPTLGLELGPGKKSLQAGDVISADLELLLYPKSEDVYYGPSMKLRRWLTTMEPWEVAWRSAIEAQLEVQVAEGVLQRSYPPRVAVSSEGRAEFRFLVPAEYPGVVPLTVAGVAQTGGCLCIWDNGCQELGEGGEFQTDYVKGEGFAHTFSLMPSEFGSELLFIFEQVCKQAG
;
A
#
# COMPACT_ATOMS: atom_id res chain seq x y z
N TRP A 1 -9.01 19.41 -9.58
CA TRP A 1 -8.05 19.73 -10.64
C TRP A 1 -7.94 18.50 -11.52
N PRO A 2 -8.45 18.45 -12.75
CA PRO A 2 -8.09 17.35 -13.64
C PRO A 2 -6.59 17.44 -13.93
N GLY A 3 -5.90 16.30 -14.01
CA GLY A 3 -4.46 16.25 -14.28
C GLY A 3 -4.06 17.05 -15.50
N SER A 4 -2.77 17.36 -15.61
CA SER A 4 -2.22 18.12 -16.75
C SER A 4 -2.57 17.50 -18.12
N ASN A 5 -2.95 16.22 -18.13
CA ASN A 5 -3.22 15.43 -19.31
C ASN A 5 -4.71 15.01 -19.45
N GLY A 6 -5.60 15.47 -18.57
CA GLY A 6 -7.05 15.30 -18.71
C GLY A 6 -7.61 13.90 -18.49
N LEU A 7 -6.80 12.93 -18.03
CA LEU A 7 -7.22 11.57 -17.68
C LEU A 7 -6.76 11.25 -16.25
N TRP A 8 -7.70 11.14 -15.32
CA TRP A 8 -7.47 10.69 -13.95
C TRP A 8 -8.37 9.52 -13.63
N GLU A 9 -7.78 8.44 -13.14
CA GLU A 9 -8.50 7.30 -12.57
C GLU A 9 -8.38 7.37 -11.05
N GLU A 10 -9.49 7.25 -10.34
CA GLU A 10 -9.53 7.22 -8.88
C GLU A 10 -10.00 5.84 -8.42
N VAL A 11 -9.30 5.28 -7.45
CA VAL A 11 -9.56 3.96 -6.90
C VAL A 11 -9.76 4.08 -5.40
N GLY A 12 -10.83 3.48 -4.89
CA GLY A 12 -11.15 3.44 -3.47
C GLY A 12 -11.98 4.64 -3.02
N LEU A 13 -13.31 4.49 -3.03
CA LEU A 13 -14.22 5.34 -2.25
C LEU A 13 -14.96 4.40 -1.29
N GLY A 14 -14.46 4.28 -0.06
CA GLY A 14 -15.05 3.37 0.92
C GLY A 14 -14.49 3.53 2.32
N THR A 15 -15.36 4.00 3.24
CA THR A 15 -15.25 4.06 4.71
C THR A 15 -13.99 4.73 5.28
N GLU A 16 -14.16 5.98 5.70
CA GLU A 16 -13.28 6.73 6.61
C GLU A 16 -11.86 7.01 6.11
N GLY A 17 -11.42 6.45 4.98
CA GLY A 17 -10.20 6.86 4.30
C GLY A 17 -9.96 6.15 2.97
N GLU A 18 -10.01 6.89 1.85
CA GLU A 18 -9.25 6.61 0.60
C GLU A 18 -9.50 7.69 -0.49
N SER A 19 -8.47 7.99 -1.28
CA SER A 19 -8.53 8.56 -2.65
C SER A 19 -7.13 8.52 -3.27
N ILE A 20 -6.72 7.34 -3.76
CA ILE A 20 -5.51 7.26 -4.58
C ILE A 20 -5.89 7.48 -6.03
N THR A 21 -5.18 8.41 -6.69
CA THR A 21 -5.40 8.71 -8.10
C THR A 21 -4.23 8.24 -8.95
N PHE A 22 -4.56 7.79 -10.15
CA PHE A 22 -3.62 7.28 -11.13
C PHE A 22 -3.75 7.97 -12.47
N GLU A 23 -2.63 8.05 -13.17
CA GLU A 23 -2.59 8.47 -14.56
C GLU A 23 -1.82 7.46 -15.42
N PRO A 24 -2.49 6.40 -15.88
CA PRO A 24 -1.81 5.25 -16.47
C PRO A 24 -1.22 5.53 -17.86
N ASN A 25 -1.82 6.44 -18.64
CA ASN A 25 -1.49 6.65 -20.06
C ASN A 25 -0.41 7.70 -20.32
N LEU A 26 -0.33 8.74 -19.49
CA LEU A 26 0.53 9.91 -19.77
C LEU A 26 1.47 10.26 -18.61
N GLN A 27 1.32 9.59 -17.46
CA GLN A 27 2.15 9.74 -16.27
C GLN A 27 2.46 11.22 -15.98
N GLN A 28 1.52 11.94 -15.39
CA GLN A 28 1.70 13.35 -15.04
C GLN A 28 3.00 13.52 -14.26
N ARG A 29 3.89 14.35 -14.82
CA ARG A 29 5.22 14.61 -14.26
C ARG A 29 6.01 13.32 -13.99
N ARG A 30 5.93 12.31 -14.87
CA ARG A 30 6.63 11.01 -14.73
C ARG A 30 6.20 10.23 -13.47
N ASN A 31 4.92 10.27 -13.15
CA ASN A 31 4.34 9.53 -12.03
C ASN A 31 3.05 8.85 -12.46
N LEU A 32 2.93 7.56 -12.17
CA LEU A 32 1.65 6.86 -12.27
C LEU A 32 0.77 7.15 -11.06
N VAL A 33 1.32 7.15 -9.85
CA VAL A 33 0.57 7.42 -8.62
C VAL A 33 0.65 8.91 -8.31
N LEU A 34 -0.50 9.57 -8.34
CA LEU A 34 -0.62 11.02 -8.19
C LEU A 34 -1.13 11.37 -6.80
N ASP A 35 -2.31 11.99 -6.68
CA ASP A 35 -2.88 12.37 -5.39
C ASP A 35 -3.11 11.12 -4.55
N THR A 36 -2.66 11.15 -3.30
CA THR A 36 -3.04 10.16 -2.28
C THR A 36 -3.42 10.92 -1.02
N ARG A 37 -4.73 10.96 -0.72
CA ARG A 37 -5.27 11.79 0.36
C ARG A 37 -6.15 10.94 1.29
N PRO A 38 -5.64 10.50 2.46
CA PRO A 38 -6.49 9.94 3.51
C PRO A 38 -7.65 10.87 3.89
N PHE A 39 -8.78 10.28 4.29
CA PHE A 39 -9.98 11.01 4.74
C PHE A 39 -10.06 11.17 6.27
N LEU A 40 -9.00 10.77 6.99
CA LEU A 40 -8.96 10.66 8.45
C LEU A 40 -8.49 11.92 9.19
N VAL A 41 -8.48 13.09 8.55
CA VAL A 41 -8.12 14.36 9.19
C VAL A 41 -9.20 15.41 8.92
N CYS A 42 -9.28 16.39 9.81
CA CYS A 42 -10.20 17.52 9.68
C CYS A 42 -10.03 18.27 8.36
N LYS A 43 -11.14 18.81 7.85
CA LYS A 43 -11.13 19.69 6.67
C LYS A 43 -10.20 20.89 6.90
N MET A 44 -9.52 21.32 5.83
CA MET A 44 -8.75 22.57 5.84
C MET A 44 -9.59 23.71 6.43
N ASP A 45 -9.08 24.35 7.49
CA ASP A 45 -9.65 25.52 8.17
C ASP A 45 -10.95 25.32 8.98
N GLU A 46 -11.34 24.09 9.38
CA GLU A 46 -12.59 23.86 10.16
C GLU A 46 -12.40 24.06 11.68
N PRO A 47 -13.02 25.07 12.33
CA PRO A 47 -12.84 25.35 13.75
C PRO A 47 -13.43 24.29 14.68
N LYS A 48 -14.49 23.59 14.24
CA LYS A 48 -15.19 22.54 15.01
C LYS A 48 -14.34 21.29 15.27
N CYS A 49 -13.24 21.17 14.56
CA CYS A 49 -12.37 20.01 14.54
C CYS A 49 -11.16 20.14 15.49
N THR A 50 -11.11 21.24 16.25
CA THR A 50 -10.07 21.48 17.26
C THR A 50 -10.37 20.66 18.52
N CYS A 51 -9.54 19.65 18.83
CA CYS A 51 -9.46 19.18 20.21
C CYS A 51 -9.08 20.41 21.06
N GLN A 52 -9.94 20.79 22.01
CA GLN A 52 -9.68 21.97 22.83
C GLN A 52 -8.37 21.75 23.60
N LYS A 53 -7.32 22.48 23.19
CA LYS A 53 -6.03 22.52 23.87
C LYS A 53 -6.20 23.21 25.23
N GLU A 54 -6.67 22.50 26.25
CA GLU A 54 -6.60 23.01 27.62
C GLU A 54 -5.17 22.86 28.15
N VAL A 55 -4.49 24.00 28.30
CA VAL A 55 -3.19 24.08 28.98
C VAL A 55 -3.46 24.12 30.48
N ASN A 56 -2.99 23.13 31.25
CA ASN A 56 -3.16 23.18 32.70
C ASN A 56 -2.26 24.28 33.32
N ALA A 57 -2.58 24.67 34.56
CA ALA A 57 -1.89 25.74 35.29
C ALA A 57 -0.38 25.50 35.56
N SER A 58 0.15 24.32 35.20
CA SER A 58 1.58 23.98 35.33
C SER A 58 2.39 24.14 34.05
N GLY A 59 1.78 24.58 32.94
CA GLY A 59 2.47 24.78 31.66
C GLY A 59 2.97 23.50 31.00
N ARG A 60 2.52 22.33 31.47
CA ARG A 60 2.71 21.03 30.81
C ARG A 60 1.42 20.64 30.09
N PHE A 61 1.55 20.09 28.89
CA PHE A 61 0.43 19.55 28.13
C PHE A 61 -0.37 18.58 29.00
N ALA A 62 -1.63 18.93 29.29
CA ALA A 62 -2.56 17.98 29.88
C ALA A 62 -2.82 16.90 28.83
N GLN A 63 -2.75 15.62 29.23
CA GLN A 63 -3.19 14.48 28.43
C GLN A 63 -4.46 14.86 27.65
N HIS A 64 -4.35 14.91 26.32
CA HIS A 64 -5.43 15.29 25.43
C HIS A 64 -6.51 14.22 25.47
N LEU A 65 -7.54 14.45 26.28
CA LEU A 65 -8.83 13.81 26.10
C LEU A 65 -9.51 14.51 24.90
N CYS A 66 -9.18 14.09 23.67
CA CYS A 66 -10.18 14.17 22.60
C CYS A 66 -11.30 13.21 23.04
N ASN A 67 -12.19 13.70 23.90
CA ASN A 67 -13.22 12.89 24.51
C ASN A 67 -14.13 12.42 23.38
N VAL A 68 -14.06 11.13 23.05
CA VAL A 68 -14.76 10.53 21.90
C VAL A 68 -16.27 10.81 21.98
N ASP A 69 -16.78 10.93 23.20
CA ASP A 69 -18.16 11.33 23.53
C ASP A 69 -18.53 12.77 23.10
N LYS A 70 -17.55 13.62 22.74
CA LYS A 70 -17.77 14.98 22.20
C LYS A 70 -17.41 15.12 20.73
N VAL A 71 -16.97 14.04 20.07
CA VAL A 71 -16.77 13.95 18.61
C VAL A 71 -18.03 13.38 17.93
N GLU A 72 -19.18 13.43 18.61
CA GLU A 72 -20.50 13.23 17.99
C GLU A 72 -20.66 14.24 16.84
N GLY A 73 -20.58 13.75 15.59
CA GLY A 73 -20.82 14.54 14.38
C GLY A 73 -19.58 14.91 13.55
N CYS A 74 -18.36 14.44 13.86
CA CYS A 74 -17.23 14.61 12.94
C CYS A 74 -16.97 13.38 12.06
N VAL A 75 -16.94 12.16 12.60
CA VAL A 75 -16.65 10.96 11.81
C VAL A 75 -17.75 10.75 10.76
N GLY A 76 -17.37 10.72 9.48
CA GLY A 76 -18.29 10.53 8.35
C GLY A 76 -19.14 11.74 7.97
N ASP A 77 -19.04 12.88 8.66
CA ASP A 77 -19.74 14.11 8.26
C ASP A 77 -18.88 14.94 7.29
N VAL A 78 -19.24 14.85 6.01
CA VAL A 78 -18.62 15.59 4.89
C VAL A 78 -18.57 17.11 5.08
N ASN A 79 -19.35 17.67 6.01
CA ASN A 79 -19.32 19.10 6.31
C ASN A 79 -18.12 19.50 7.17
N VAL A 80 -17.57 18.58 7.97
CA VAL A 80 -16.50 18.84 8.95
C VAL A 80 -15.25 17.95 8.77
N THR A 81 -15.37 16.78 8.13
CA THR A 81 -14.22 16.00 7.63
C THR A 81 -13.80 16.47 6.25
N GLY A 82 -12.50 16.37 5.94
CA GLY A 82 -12.00 16.70 4.61
C GLY A 82 -10.75 15.91 4.25
N TRP A 83 -10.24 16.17 3.05
CA TRP A 83 -9.02 15.54 2.58
C TRP A 83 -7.82 16.06 3.37
N THR A 84 -6.89 15.17 3.73
CA THR A 84 -5.53 15.56 4.09
C THR A 84 -4.88 16.37 2.96
N GLU A 85 -3.69 16.91 3.23
CA GLU A 85 -2.79 17.29 2.14
C GLU A 85 -2.50 16.09 1.24
N ASN A 86 -2.03 16.35 0.02
CA ASN A 86 -1.54 15.27 -0.83
C ASN A 86 -0.28 14.63 -0.24
N HIS A 87 -0.29 13.30 -0.06
CA HIS A 87 0.89 12.50 0.36
C HIS A 87 1.47 11.66 -0.77
N GLY A 88 0.86 11.76 -1.94
CA GLY A 88 1.16 10.92 -3.07
C GLY A 88 2.45 11.30 -3.78
N GLY A 89 2.58 10.74 -4.99
CA GLY A 89 3.86 10.62 -5.67
C GLY A 89 4.47 9.25 -5.45
N SER A 90 4.28 8.40 -6.44
CA SER A 90 5.05 7.20 -6.65
C SER A 90 5.05 6.88 -8.14
N ASP A 91 6.11 6.22 -8.60
CA ASP A 91 6.20 5.80 -9.99
C ASP A 91 6.59 4.33 -10.08
N PHE A 92 6.07 3.68 -11.12
CA PHE A 92 6.40 2.31 -11.46
C PHE A 92 7.28 2.33 -12.70
N LEU A 93 8.47 1.72 -12.57
CA LEU A 93 9.48 1.65 -13.61
C LEU A 93 9.92 3.03 -14.14
N THR A 94 10.85 3.65 -13.44
CA THR A 94 11.52 4.86 -13.90
C THR A 94 12.79 4.49 -14.66
N VAL A 95 12.71 4.54 -15.99
CA VAL A 95 13.83 4.25 -16.90
C VAL A 95 14.19 5.44 -17.77
N VAL A 96 15.48 5.75 -17.83
CA VAL A 96 16.04 6.80 -18.68
C VAL A 96 17.09 6.18 -19.59
N ASP A 97 16.96 6.39 -20.89
CA ASP A 97 17.89 5.86 -21.88
C ASP A 97 19.28 6.54 -21.79
N PRO A 98 20.31 6.01 -22.47
CA PRO A 98 21.63 6.63 -22.51
C PRO A 98 21.64 8.08 -23.05
N GLY A 99 20.68 8.43 -23.91
CA GLY A 99 20.50 9.78 -24.46
C GLY A 99 19.85 10.77 -23.47
N GLY A 100 19.32 10.29 -22.35
CA GLY A 100 18.65 11.11 -21.34
C GLY A 100 17.12 11.18 -21.47
N SER A 101 16.53 10.39 -22.38
CA SER A 101 15.07 10.38 -22.57
C SER A 101 14.41 9.38 -21.62
N TYR A 102 13.36 9.84 -20.93
CA TYR A 102 12.50 8.96 -20.12
C TYR A 102 11.69 8.04 -21.05
N GLN A 103 11.64 6.75 -20.75
CA GLN A 103 10.88 5.80 -21.56
C GLN A 103 9.47 5.64 -20.99
N TYR A 104 8.54 6.47 -21.50
CA TYR A 104 7.12 6.35 -21.20
C TYR A 104 6.57 4.99 -21.64
N LEU A 105 5.45 4.59 -21.05
CA LEU A 105 4.75 3.40 -21.51
C LEU A 105 3.86 3.70 -22.70
N THR A 106 3.77 2.71 -23.58
CA THR A 106 2.96 2.69 -24.78
C THR A 106 2.02 1.49 -24.73
N ASN A 107 0.94 1.53 -25.52
CA ASN A 107 -0.09 0.48 -25.56
C ASN A 107 -0.66 0.15 -24.18
N VAL A 108 -0.94 1.19 -23.41
CA VAL A 108 -1.45 1.03 -22.04
C VAL A 108 -2.89 0.53 -22.09
N THR A 109 -3.15 -0.54 -21.33
CA THR A 109 -4.49 -1.09 -21.14
C THR A 109 -4.73 -1.37 -19.67
N VAL A 110 -5.98 -1.33 -19.22
CA VAL A 110 -6.36 -1.57 -17.82
C VAL A 110 -7.34 -2.74 -17.71
N THR A 111 -7.23 -3.51 -16.63
CA THR A 111 -8.21 -4.51 -16.22
C THR A 111 -8.57 -4.28 -14.77
N HIS A 112 -9.86 -4.07 -14.49
CA HIS A 112 -10.40 -3.99 -13.14
C HIS A 112 -10.90 -5.38 -12.75
N THR A 113 -10.28 -5.98 -11.74
CA THR A 113 -10.70 -7.30 -11.23
C THR A 113 -11.58 -7.20 -9.98
N SER A 114 -11.58 -6.03 -9.34
CA SER A 114 -12.36 -5.75 -8.13
C SER A 114 -12.54 -4.23 -8.02
N ASN A 115 -13.76 -3.74 -7.80
CA ASN A 115 -14.07 -2.29 -7.83
C ASN A 115 -14.27 -1.66 -6.45
N GLY A 116 -14.16 -2.43 -5.37
CA GLY A 116 -14.40 -1.97 -4.00
C GLY A 116 -15.86 -2.15 -3.53
N PRO A 117 -16.16 -1.77 -2.28
CA PRO A 117 -15.27 -1.06 -1.34
C PRO A 117 -14.40 -1.99 -0.47
N ARG A 118 -14.67 -3.31 -0.44
CA ARG A 118 -13.94 -4.25 0.43
C ARG A 118 -12.56 -4.61 -0.09
N LEU A 119 -12.40 -4.61 -1.41
CA LEU A 119 -11.11 -4.61 -2.09
C LEU A 119 -11.30 -3.93 -3.44
N THR A 120 -10.43 -2.99 -3.77
CA THR A 120 -10.28 -2.52 -5.14
C THR A 120 -8.99 -3.10 -5.71
N ASN A 121 -9.02 -3.51 -6.97
CA ASN A 121 -7.87 -4.11 -7.63
C ASN A 121 -7.88 -3.81 -9.14
N ALA A 122 -6.95 -2.97 -9.57
CA ALA A 122 -6.77 -2.56 -10.97
C ALA A 122 -5.36 -2.89 -11.46
N THR A 123 -5.28 -3.56 -12.61
CA THR A 123 -4.01 -3.92 -13.26
C THR A 123 -3.84 -3.14 -14.55
N TYR A 124 -2.72 -2.43 -14.65
CA TYR A 124 -2.30 -1.64 -15.79
C TYR A 124 -1.15 -2.32 -16.51
N TYR A 125 -1.32 -2.51 -17.80
CA TYR A 125 -0.33 -3.10 -18.69
C TYR A 125 0.30 -2.04 -19.57
N GLY A 126 1.47 -2.32 -20.12
CA GLY A 126 2.10 -1.48 -21.14
C GLY A 126 3.44 -2.03 -21.58
N VAL A 127 4.10 -1.31 -22.47
CA VAL A 127 5.48 -1.58 -22.88
C VAL A 127 6.24 -0.26 -22.91
N THR A 128 7.49 -0.23 -22.44
CA THR A 128 8.34 0.96 -22.55
C THR A 128 8.44 1.44 -24.00
N ALA A 129 8.62 2.74 -24.22
CA ALA A 129 8.62 3.36 -25.55
C ALA A 129 9.70 2.77 -26.49
N ASP A 130 10.81 2.32 -25.94
CA ASP A 130 11.85 1.58 -26.66
C ASP A 130 11.47 0.11 -26.97
N GLY A 131 10.32 -0.37 -26.53
CA GLY A 131 9.87 -1.76 -26.71
C GLY A 131 10.64 -2.78 -25.88
N ALA A 132 11.44 -2.35 -24.89
CA ALA A 132 12.37 -3.24 -24.21
C ALA A 132 11.78 -3.98 -23.00
N ILE A 133 10.80 -3.41 -22.30
CA ILE A 133 10.22 -3.99 -21.10
C ILE A 133 8.70 -4.02 -21.23
N ARG A 134 8.11 -5.21 -21.11
CA ARG A 134 6.67 -5.39 -20.88
C ARG A 134 6.40 -5.18 -19.40
N VAL A 135 5.37 -4.40 -19.11
CA VAL A 135 5.03 -3.90 -17.79
C VAL A 135 3.64 -4.37 -17.41
N GLU A 136 3.52 -4.93 -16.22
CA GLU A 136 2.28 -5.21 -15.51
C GLU A 136 2.39 -4.59 -14.12
N ARG A 137 1.39 -3.78 -13.74
CA ARG A 137 1.37 -3.05 -12.48
C ARG A 137 -0.03 -3.14 -11.90
N THR A 138 -0.14 -3.67 -10.70
CA THR A 138 -1.41 -3.83 -10.02
C THR A 138 -1.43 -2.91 -8.81
N VAL A 139 -2.50 -2.13 -8.68
CA VAL A 139 -2.75 -1.34 -7.48
C VAL A 139 -4.00 -1.86 -6.82
N SER A 140 -3.89 -2.13 -5.51
CA SER A 140 -5.00 -2.55 -4.68
C SER A 140 -5.09 -1.71 -3.42
N THR A 141 -6.31 -1.56 -2.91
CA THR A 141 -6.62 -0.78 -1.71
C THR A 141 -7.94 -1.26 -1.14
N TRP A 142 -8.28 -0.94 0.10
CA TRP A 142 -9.49 -1.44 0.75
C TRP A 142 -9.94 -0.54 1.89
N ALA A 143 -11.27 -0.52 2.09
CA ALA A 143 -11.94 0.03 3.25
C ALA A 143 -11.25 -0.38 4.56
N THR A 144 -10.90 0.61 5.38
CA THR A 144 -10.24 0.38 6.68
C THR A 144 -10.63 1.42 7.72
N GLU A 145 -10.51 1.04 9.00
CA GLU A 145 -10.84 1.87 10.15
C GLU A 145 -9.61 2.49 10.84
N ASP A 146 -8.41 2.10 10.41
CA ASP A 146 -7.14 2.52 11.00
C ASP A 146 -6.42 3.57 10.15
N PHE A 147 -5.74 3.17 9.08
CA PHE A 147 -5.03 4.05 8.16
C PHE A 147 -4.98 3.41 6.76
N PRO A 148 -5.07 4.20 5.68
CA PRO A 148 -5.05 3.67 4.32
C PRO A 148 -3.78 2.88 4.00
N ARG A 149 -3.98 1.78 3.26
CA ARG A 149 -2.94 0.91 2.74
C ARG A 149 -3.12 0.73 1.25
N TYR A 150 -2.03 0.87 0.51
CA TYR A 150 -2.04 0.64 -0.92
C TYR A 150 -1.05 -0.48 -1.24
N LEU A 151 -1.54 -1.56 -1.81
CA LEU A 151 -0.70 -2.64 -2.32
C LEU A 151 -0.34 -2.32 -3.77
N HIS A 152 0.95 -2.09 -4.01
CA HIS A 152 1.56 -1.87 -5.30
C HIS A 152 2.34 -3.12 -5.69
N SER A 153 1.79 -3.89 -6.61
CA SER A 153 2.45 -5.06 -7.19
C SER A 153 2.92 -4.76 -8.60
N PHE A 154 4.04 -5.30 -9.01
CA PHE A 154 4.47 -5.22 -10.41
C PHE A 154 5.16 -6.47 -10.88
N ARG A 155 5.13 -6.66 -12.20
CA ARG A 155 5.91 -7.64 -12.95
C ARG A 155 6.42 -7.00 -14.23
N TYR A 156 7.74 -7.05 -14.41
CA TYR A 156 8.43 -6.57 -15.58
C TYR A 156 9.10 -7.74 -16.29
N GLU A 157 8.86 -7.86 -17.58
CA GLU A 157 9.49 -8.86 -18.45
C GLU A 157 10.32 -8.15 -19.50
N VAL A 158 11.61 -8.47 -19.53
CA VAL A 158 12.57 -7.84 -20.44
C VAL A 158 12.53 -8.56 -21.78
N LEU A 159 12.12 -7.87 -22.82
CA LEU A 159 11.87 -8.42 -24.15
C LEU A 159 13.12 -8.45 -25.03
N ARG A 160 14.08 -7.55 -24.76
CA ARG A 160 15.36 -7.47 -25.46
C ARG A 160 16.43 -6.90 -24.54
N ASN A 161 17.69 -7.20 -24.85
CA ASN A 161 18.82 -6.64 -24.11
C ASN A 161 18.77 -5.10 -24.13
N VAL A 162 18.91 -4.49 -22.97
CA VAL A 162 18.82 -3.04 -22.81
C VAL A 162 19.74 -2.56 -21.69
N THR A 163 20.27 -1.35 -21.85
CA THR A 163 21.04 -0.66 -20.81
C THR A 163 20.49 0.73 -20.66
N TYR A 164 20.16 1.10 -19.42
CA TYR A 164 19.65 2.42 -19.09
C TYR A 164 20.69 3.29 -18.41
N ARG A 165 20.55 4.62 -18.52
CA ARG A 165 21.27 5.58 -17.70
C ARG A 165 20.73 5.59 -16.26
N ARG A 166 19.43 5.37 -16.09
CA ARG A 166 18.75 5.22 -14.79
C ARG A 166 17.72 4.10 -14.90
N LEU A 167 17.68 3.24 -13.88
CA LEU A 167 16.75 2.14 -13.76
C LEU A 167 16.31 2.04 -12.30
N ALA A 168 15.07 2.41 -12.02
CA ALA A 168 14.42 2.14 -10.75
C ALA A 168 13.10 1.42 -11.02
N PHE A 169 12.83 0.35 -10.28
CA PHE A 169 11.64 -0.47 -10.48
C PHE A 169 10.40 0.13 -9.82
N TYR A 170 10.61 0.89 -8.75
CA TYR A 170 9.58 1.60 -8.02
C TYR A 170 10.17 2.82 -7.32
N LEU A 171 9.44 3.92 -7.27
CA LEU A 171 9.80 5.11 -6.50
C LEU A 171 8.71 5.41 -5.47
N LEU A 172 9.11 5.62 -4.21
CA LEU A 172 8.29 6.30 -3.19
C LEU A 172 8.71 7.77 -3.14
N GLY A 173 7.78 8.66 -3.53
CA GLY A 173 8.09 10.02 -3.93
C GLY A 173 8.54 10.04 -5.39
N GLY A 174 7.80 10.75 -6.24
CA GLY A 174 8.16 10.90 -7.65
C GLY A 174 9.27 11.90 -7.88
N ASP A 175 9.99 11.75 -9.00
CA ASP A 175 11.02 12.70 -9.45
C ASP A 175 10.56 14.17 -9.48
N TRP A 176 9.30 14.37 -9.85
CA TRP A 176 8.69 15.68 -10.12
C TRP A 176 7.35 15.88 -9.39
N TYR A 177 6.97 14.92 -8.55
CA TYR A 177 5.68 14.88 -7.87
C TYR A 177 5.86 14.16 -6.55
N ASN A 178 6.17 14.91 -5.49
CA ASN A 178 6.49 14.37 -4.17
C ASN A 178 6.19 15.41 -3.10
N PHE A 179 5.13 15.20 -2.32
CA PHE A 179 4.62 16.23 -1.41
C PHE A 179 5.10 16.09 0.04
N VAL A 180 5.99 15.13 0.32
CA VAL A 180 6.63 15.03 1.64
C VAL A 180 7.93 15.82 1.64
N LEU A 181 7.84 16.99 2.26
CA LEU A 181 8.97 17.90 2.44
C LEU A 181 9.79 17.45 3.64
N ASN A 182 11.11 17.40 3.46
CA ASN A 182 12.07 17.30 4.56
C ASN A 182 11.92 16.08 5.49
N PRO A 183 11.56 14.87 5.02
CA PRO A 183 11.35 13.74 5.93
C PRO A 183 12.66 13.25 6.55
N SER A 184 12.57 12.72 7.77
CA SER A 184 13.57 11.79 8.29
C SER A 184 13.27 10.38 7.76
N LEU A 185 14.29 9.55 7.59
CA LEU A 185 14.14 8.17 7.16
C LEU A 185 14.49 7.22 8.30
N ALA A 186 13.55 6.34 8.64
CA ALA A 186 13.85 5.12 9.38
C ALA A 186 13.71 3.91 8.45
N TYR A 187 14.54 2.89 8.63
CA TYR A 187 14.41 1.65 7.88
C TYR A 187 15.01 0.47 8.63
N GLY A 188 14.62 -0.73 8.21
CA GLY A 188 15.12 -1.97 8.77
C GLY A 188 14.53 -3.21 8.07
N SER A 189 14.84 -4.38 8.62
CA SER A 189 14.28 -5.66 8.20
C SER A 189 14.10 -6.58 9.41
N ARG A 190 13.74 -7.85 9.19
CA ARG A 190 13.75 -8.85 10.28
C ARG A 190 15.15 -9.08 10.88
N LYS A 191 16.20 -8.94 10.08
CA LYS A 191 17.59 -9.24 10.47
C LYS A 191 18.45 -7.99 10.70
N LEU A 192 17.98 -6.84 10.22
CA LEU A 192 18.68 -5.57 10.33
C LEU A 192 18.04 -4.74 11.44
N ASP A 193 18.85 -4.39 12.45
CA ASP A 193 18.47 -3.46 13.50
C ASP A 193 18.03 -2.12 12.89
N ARG A 194 17.21 -1.37 13.64
CA ARG A 194 16.71 -0.06 13.21
C ARG A 194 17.85 0.90 12.87
N HIS A 195 17.75 1.55 11.72
CA HIS A 195 18.49 2.76 11.39
C HIS A 195 17.54 3.96 11.30
N LEU A 196 17.86 5.06 11.98
CA LEU A 196 17.16 6.34 11.86
C LEU A 196 18.17 7.39 11.39
N VAL A 197 17.88 8.05 10.28
CA VAL A 197 18.77 9.02 9.64
C VAL A 197 17.96 10.21 9.13
N ASN A 198 18.47 11.42 9.33
CA ASN A 198 17.91 12.60 8.69
C ASN A 198 18.35 12.64 7.22
N ILE A 199 17.41 12.80 6.30
CA ILE A 199 17.76 12.96 4.89
C ILE A 199 18.19 14.41 4.67
N SER A 200 19.37 14.60 4.08
CA SER A 200 19.82 15.94 3.71
C SER A 200 19.00 16.49 2.54
N LEU A 201 18.69 17.77 2.57
CA LEU A 201 17.86 18.44 1.56
C LEU A 201 18.66 19.22 0.52
N ASP A 202 19.96 19.32 0.74
CA ASP A 202 20.92 19.81 -0.24
C ASP A 202 21.26 18.75 -1.32
N LEU A 203 20.55 17.61 -1.33
CA LEU A 203 20.69 16.62 -2.38
C LEU A 203 20.46 17.27 -3.76
N GLU A 204 21.54 17.24 -4.55
CA GLU A 204 21.52 17.71 -5.93
C GLU A 204 20.42 16.99 -6.71
N GLN A 205 19.76 17.75 -7.58
CA GLN A 205 18.69 17.19 -8.38
C GLN A 205 19.25 16.11 -9.29
N PHE A 206 18.54 14.98 -9.35
CA PHE A 206 18.92 13.81 -10.12
C PHE A 206 20.21 13.11 -9.67
N GLU A 207 20.64 13.35 -8.44
CA GLU A 207 21.79 12.70 -7.84
C GLU A 207 21.37 11.82 -6.66
N TYR A 208 22.05 10.70 -6.52
CA TYR A 208 21.86 9.81 -5.38
C TYR A 208 22.55 10.38 -4.14
N SER A 209 21.93 10.25 -2.96
CA SER A 209 22.59 10.51 -1.67
C SER A 209 23.88 9.71 -1.57
N LYS A 210 24.98 10.25 -1.05
CA LYS A 210 26.24 9.47 -0.91
C LYS A 210 26.14 8.42 0.19
N ASP A 211 25.44 8.75 1.26
CA ASP A 211 25.39 7.95 2.49
C ASP A 211 24.18 7.01 2.55
N LEU A 212 23.15 7.27 1.74
CA LEU A 212 21.90 6.52 1.72
C LEU A 212 21.70 5.82 0.36
N ARG A 213 22.73 5.11 -0.11
CA ARG A 213 22.63 4.19 -1.27
C ARG A 213 22.70 2.75 -0.79
N ASN A 214 22.06 1.87 -1.54
CA ASN A 214 22.15 0.42 -1.34
C ASN A 214 21.62 -0.03 0.04
N LEU A 215 20.57 0.62 0.53
CA LEU A 215 19.86 0.20 1.74
C LEU A 215 19.29 -1.19 1.49
N GLU A 216 19.81 -2.17 2.22
CA GLU A 216 19.59 -3.58 1.92
C GLU A 216 18.15 -4.01 2.20
N CYS A 217 17.56 -4.72 1.24
CA CYS A 217 16.31 -5.45 1.43
C CYS A 217 16.43 -6.88 0.87
N HIS A 218 17.45 -7.61 1.34
CA HIS A 218 17.77 -8.95 0.83
C HIS A 218 16.71 -9.99 1.20
N GLU A 219 16.13 -9.89 2.38
CA GLU A 219 15.11 -10.82 2.87
C GLU A 219 13.86 -10.04 3.32
N PRO A 220 12.84 -9.94 2.46
CA PRO A 220 11.53 -9.45 2.87
C PRO A 220 10.98 -10.23 4.06
N PRO A 221 10.22 -9.59 4.97
CA PRO A 221 9.81 -8.20 4.89
C PRO A 221 10.91 -7.22 5.31
N CYS A 222 11.05 -6.15 4.52
CA CYS A 222 11.81 -4.96 4.88
C CYS A 222 10.86 -3.79 4.98
N TRP A 223 11.23 -2.77 5.74
CA TRP A 223 10.38 -1.61 5.97
C TRP A 223 11.17 -0.32 5.92
N PHE A 224 10.48 0.73 5.47
CA PHE A 224 10.97 2.09 5.41
C PHE A 224 9.87 3.01 5.96
N ALA A 225 10.24 4.05 6.69
CA ALA A 225 9.34 5.07 7.19
C ALA A 225 9.93 6.45 6.87
N LEU A 226 9.27 7.18 5.98
CA LEU A 226 9.52 8.60 5.73
C LEU A 226 8.67 9.41 6.72
N LEU A 227 9.35 9.92 7.74
CA LEU A 227 8.74 10.63 8.85
C LEU A 227 8.65 12.12 8.53
N THR A 228 7.43 12.58 8.26
CA THR A 228 7.06 13.99 8.25
C THR A 228 7.50 14.72 9.52
N GLN A 229 8.15 15.87 9.36
CA GLN A 229 8.66 16.66 10.48
C GLN A 229 7.54 17.24 11.34
N SER A 230 7.82 17.43 12.64
CA SER A 230 6.86 17.98 13.60
C SER A 230 6.43 19.42 13.29
N ASN A 231 7.24 20.18 12.58
CA ASN A 231 6.95 21.56 12.17
C ASN A 231 6.09 21.67 10.90
N GLN A 232 5.80 20.57 10.22
CA GLN A 232 4.84 20.54 9.12
C GLN A 232 3.42 20.55 9.69
N GLU A 233 2.46 21.09 8.94
CA GLU A 233 1.07 21.19 9.38
C GLU A 233 0.43 19.83 9.72
N ASP A 234 -0.64 19.87 10.49
CA ASP A 234 -1.35 18.70 11.03
C ASP A 234 -2.13 17.90 9.95
N ARG A 235 -2.22 18.45 8.73
CA ARG A 235 -2.79 17.78 7.55
C ARG A 235 -1.85 16.79 6.86
N HIS A 236 -0.65 16.56 7.39
CA HIS A 236 0.31 15.61 6.80
C HIS A 236 0.36 14.25 7.49
N ALA A 237 0.66 13.19 6.73
CA ALA A 237 0.84 11.82 7.22
C ALA A 237 2.31 11.39 7.17
N HIS A 238 2.68 10.35 7.92
CA HIS A 238 3.91 9.61 7.68
C HIS A 238 3.71 8.62 6.53
N ARG A 239 4.77 8.35 5.76
CA ARG A 239 4.73 7.33 4.69
C ARG A 239 5.56 6.11 5.08
N GLY A 240 4.89 5.00 5.32
CA GLY A 240 5.53 3.69 5.45
C GLY A 240 5.61 2.99 4.10
N LEU A 241 6.65 2.20 3.89
CA LEU A 241 6.74 1.26 2.78
C LEU A 241 7.19 -0.08 3.32
N VAL A 242 6.36 -1.11 3.12
CA VAL A 242 6.72 -2.49 3.42
C VAL A 242 6.99 -3.22 2.13
N VAL A 243 8.18 -3.78 1.99
CA VAL A 243 8.46 -4.74 0.92
C VAL A 243 8.00 -6.09 1.40
N ARG A 244 6.82 -6.54 0.95
CA ARG A 244 6.25 -7.83 1.34
C ARG A 244 6.96 -8.97 0.62
N ARG A 245 7.26 -8.79 -0.66
CA ARG A 245 7.94 -9.78 -1.50
C ARG A 245 8.67 -9.10 -2.64
N TRP A 246 9.76 -9.70 -3.09
CA TRP A 246 10.30 -9.47 -4.42
C TRP A 246 10.83 -10.79 -5.01
N ARG A 247 10.96 -10.83 -6.33
CA ARG A 247 11.60 -11.91 -7.09
C ARG A 247 12.30 -11.32 -8.31
N GLY A 248 13.50 -11.84 -8.60
CA GLY A 248 14.21 -11.55 -9.84
C GLY A 248 14.66 -12.86 -10.48
N GLN A 249 14.42 -13.03 -11.77
CA GLN A 249 15.05 -14.04 -12.60
C GLN A 249 15.92 -13.30 -13.62
N MET A 250 17.23 -13.47 -13.52
CA MET A 250 18.24 -12.73 -14.28
C MET A 250 19.17 -13.73 -14.98
N GLY A 251 19.32 -13.63 -16.30
CA GLY A 251 20.15 -14.55 -17.09
C GLY A 251 19.70 -16.01 -16.96
N GLY A 252 18.40 -16.25 -16.81
CA GLY A 252 17.81 -17.57 -16.60
C GLY A 252 17.93 -18.14 -15.19
N GLN A 253 18.59 -17.45 -14.25
CA GLN A 253 18.75 -17.90 -12.86
C GLN A 253 17.97 -17.01 -11.89
N GLU A 254 17.48 -17.59 -10.80
CA GLU A 254 16.88 -16.81 -9.73
C GLU A 254 17.93 -15.96 -9.02
N LEU A 255 17.65 -14.68 -8.86
CA LEU A 255 18.53 -13.73 -8.21
C LEU A 255 18.66 -14.12 -6.74
N ALA A 256 19.90 -14.38 -6.31
CA ALA A 256 20.19 -14.73 -4.93
C ALA A 256 19.79 -13.59 -3.99
N LYS A 257 19.22 -13.95 -2.82
CA LYS A 257 18.67 -12.99 -1.84
C LYS A 257 19.70 -11.94 -1.40
N ASP A 258 20.95 -12.37 -1.22
CA ASP A 258 22.12 -11.58 -0.83
C ASP A 258 22.72 -10.69 -1.96
N ARG A 259 22.28 -10.88 -3.21
CA ARG A 259 22.67 -10.07 -4.38
C ARG A 259 21.48 -9.31 -4.97
N GLY A 260 20.45 -9.15 -4.14
CA GLY A 260 19.09 -8.76 -4.47
C GLY A 260 18.86 -7.27 -4.71
N PHE A 261 17.64 -6.85 -4.40
CA PHE A 261 17.17 -5.49 -4.56
C PHE A 261 17.63 -4.62 -3.40
N VAL A 262 17.86 -3.34 -3.70
CA VAL A 262 18.24 -2.33 -2.72
C VAL A 262 17.36 -1.11 -2.85
N PHE A 263 17.34 -0.30 -1.80
CA PHE A 263 16.79 1.04 -1.89
C PHE A 263 17.89 2.10 -1.87
N SER A 264 17.68 3.18 -2.61
CA SER A 264 18.56 4.33 -2.57
C SER A 264 17.75 5.61 -2.45
N VAL A 265 18.28 6.57 -1.71
CA VAL A 265 17.74 7.92 -1.64
C VAL A 265 18.29 8.74 -2.79
N PHE A 266 17.39 9.43 -3.48
CA PHE A 266 17.65 10.18 -4.70
C PHE A 266 17.07 11.60 -4.60
N GLY A 267 17.81 12.60 -5.06
CA GLY A 267 17.37 14.00 -5.06
C GLY A 267 16.32 14.26 -6.14
N SER A 268 15.06 14.46 -5.73
CA SER A 268 13.95 14.86 -6.60
C SER A 268 13.57 16.33 -6.38
N ARG A 269 12.60 16.82 -7.15
CA ARG A 269 12.01 18.15 -6.95
C ARG A 269 10.50 18.05 -6.97
N ASN A 270 9.81 18.79 -6.11
CA ASN A 270 8.39 19.02 -6.27
C ASN A 270 8.15 20.49 -6.58
N MET A 271 7.75 20.80 -7.82
CA MET A 271 7.51 22.18 -8.26
C MET A 271 8.68 23.16 -7.99
N GLY A 272 9.91 22.65 -7.96
CA GLY A 272 11.13 23.43 -7.70
C GLY A 272 11.74 23.17 -6.32
N ASP A 273 10.97 22.70 -5.35
CA ASP A 273 11.46 22.45 -4.00
C ASP A 273 12.20 21.10 -3.89
N PRO A 274 13.39 21.05 -3.26
CA PRO A 274 14.09 19.81 -2.99
C PRO A 274 13.26 18.83 -2.16
N THR A 275 13.11 17.62 -2.69
CA THR A 275 12.45 16.51 -1.99
C THR A 275 13.27 15.24 -2.17
N PRO A 276 13.33 14.35 -1.18
CA PRO A 276 13.99 13.06 -1.37
C PRO A 276 13.00 12.01 -1.89
N THR A 277 13.47 11.22 -2.83
CA THR A 277 12.80 10.03 -3.36
C THR A 277 13.50 8.78 -2.83
N LEU A 278 12.73 7.77 -2.44
CA LEU A 278 13.24 6.45 -2.07
C LEU A 278 12.95 5.47 -3.22
N GLY A 279 13.98 5.00 -3.91
CA GLY A 279 13.84 4.14 -5.10
C GLY A 279 14.27 2.70 -4.87
N LEU A 280 13.45 1.73 -5.31
CA LEU A 280 13.77 0.31 -5.38
C LEU A 280 14.54 0.01 -6.68
N GLU A 281 15.73 -0.56 -6.56
CA GLU A 281 16.64 -0.76 -7.69
C GLU A 281 17.34 -2.13 -7.60
N LEU A 282 18.03 -2.52 -8.68
CA LEU A 282 19.06 -3.55 -8.56
C LEU A 282 20.23 -2.99 -7.75
N GLY A 283 20.93 -3.88 -7.04
CA GLY A 283 22.17 -3.53 -6.35
C GLY A 283 23.16 -2.73 -7.21
N PRO A 284 24.13 -2.06 -6.56
CA PRO A 284 24.81 -0.88 -7.09
C PRO A 284 25.36 -1.06 -8.51
N GLY A 285 24.99 -0.13 -9.41
CA GLY A 285 25.55 -0.01 -10.75
C GLY A 285 24.93 -0.91 -11.82
N LYS A 286 23.99 -1.80 -11.47
CA LYS A 286 23.31 -2.66 -12.45
C LYS A 286 22.20 -1.90 -13.18
N LYS A 287 22.47 -1.53 -14.43
CA LYS A 287 21.54 -0.82 -15.30
C LYS A 287 21.26 -1.55 -16.62
N SER A 288 21.82 -2.74 -16.77
CA SER A 288 21.68 -3.59 -17.95
C SER A 288 20.81 -4.78 -17.60
N LEU A 289 19.88 -5.09 -18.50
CA LEU A 289 18.97 -6.22 -18.42
C LEU A 289 19.08 -7.05 -19.71
N GLN A 290 18.85 -8.35 -19.60
CA GLN A 290 18.88 -9.29 -20.72
C GLN A 290 17.47 -9.74 -21.10
N ALA A 291 17.27 -10.09 -22.37
CA ALA A 291 16.03 -10.69 -22.82
C ALA A 291 15.70 -11.94 -22.01
N GLY A 292 14.46 -12.04 -21.53
CA GLY A 292 13.99 -13.12 -20.65
C GLY A 292 14.17 -12.84 -19.16
N ASP A 293 14.81 -11.73 -18.77
CA ASP A 293 14.83 -11.32 -17.37
C ASP A 293 13.41 -10.97 -16.89
N VAL A 294 13.09 -11.35 -15.66
CA VAL A 294 11.78 -11.12 -15.05
C VAL A 294 11.96 -10.58 -13.64
N ILE A 295 11.35 -9.44 -13.34
CA ILE A 295 11.46 -8.75 -12.06
C ILE A 295 10.06 -8.47 -11.54
N SER A 296 9.78 -8.82 -10.28
CA SER A 296 8.47 -8.58 -9.66
C SER A 296 8.59 -8.26 -8.18
N ALA A 297 7.68 -7.43 -7.65
CA ALA A 297 7.58 -7.18 -6.21
C ALA A 297 6.15 -6.86 -5.79
N ASP A 298 5.89 -7.06 -4.49
CA ASP A 298 4.69 -6.64 -3.78
C ASP A 298 5.12 -5.65 -2.69
N LEU A 299 4.68 -4.40 -2.84
CA LEU A 299 5.03 -3.28 -1.98
C LEU A 299 3.77 -2.71 -1.34
N GLU A 300 3.79 -2.46 -0.04
CA GLU A 300 2.65 -1.87 0.65
C GLU A 300 3.02 -0.47 1.13
N LEU A 301 2.34 0.53 0.58
CA LEU A 301 2.42 1.92 1.03
C LEU A 301 1.43 2.12 2.18
N LEU A 302 1.94 2.61 3.30
CA LEU A 302 1.18 2.97 4.49
C LEU A 302 1.11 4.49 4.59
N LEU A 303 -0.09 5.04 4.76
CA LEU A 303 -0.25 6.46 5.08
C LEU A 303 -0.89 6.62 6.45
N TYR A 304 -0.06 6.73 7.49
CA TYR A 304 -0.53 6.77 8.87
C TYR A 304 -0.36 8.15 9.51
N PRO A 305 -1.23 8.51 10.48
CA PRO A 305 -1.20 9.82 11.14
C PRO A 305 0.14 10.13 11.82
N LYS A 306 0.49 11.43 11.92
CA LYS A 306 1.70 11.90 12.62
C LYS A 306 1.66 11.70 14.13
N SER A 307 0.46 11.76 14.70
CA SER A 307 0.22 11.64 16.13
C SER A 307 -1.23 11.24 16.38
N GLU A 308 -1.54 10.89 17.63
CA GLU A 308 -2.91 10.63 18.06
C GLU A 308 -3.81 11.87 17.92
N ASP A 309 -3.28 13.07 18.19
CA ASP A 309 -4.02 14.34 18.16
C ASP A 309 -4.69 14.64 16.80
N VAL A 310 -4.14 14.07 15.73
CA VAL A 310 -4.63 14.27 14.35
C VAL A 310 -5.32 13.02 13.79
N TYR A 311 -5.51 11.98 14.61
CA TYR A 311 -6.20 10.76 14.21
C TYR A 311 -7.64 10.76 14.70
N TYR A 312 -8.59 10.74 13.75
CA TYR A 312 -10.02 10.80 14.03
C TYR A 312 -10.76 9.50 13.73
N GLY A 313 -10.07 8.44 13.30
CA GLY A 313 -10.68 7.14 13.05
C GLY A 313 -11.02 6.37 14.34
N PRO A 314 -11.81 5.29 14.22
CA PRO A 314 -12.34 4.51 15.34
C PRO A 314 -11.37 3.46 15.88
N SER A 315 -10.24 3.17 15.21
CA SER A 315 -9.28 2.15 15.68
C SER A 315 -8.58 2.56 16.98
N MET A 316 -9.07 2.01 18.09
CA MET A 316 -8.42 2.13 19.40
C MET A 316 -7.01 1.51 19.44
N LYS A 317 -6.76 0.49 18.61
CA LYS A 317 -5.42 -0.10 18.47
C LYS A 317 -4.44 0.90 17.87
N LEU A 318 -4.85 1.60 16.79
CA LEU A 318 -4.01 2.64 16.20
C LEU A 318 -3.78 3.80 17.17
N ARG A 319 -4.81 4.25 17.91
CA ARG A 319 -4.64 5.28 18.97
C ARG A 319 -3.57 4.87 19.98
N ARG A 320 -3.63 3.62 20.45
CA ARG A 320 -2.62 3.08 21.37
C ARG A 320 -1.23 3.09 20.72
N TRP A 321 -1.11 2.70 19.46
CA TRP A 321 0.19 2.75 18.76
C TRP A 321 0.73 4.17 18.69
N LEU A 322 -0.08 5.13 18.27
CA LEU A 322 0.32 6.54 18.12
C LEU A 322 0.71 7.22 19.45
N THR A 323 0.26 6.70 20.59
CA THR A 323 0.58 7.24 21.93
C THR A 323 1.71 6.51 22.64
N THR A 324 1.99 5.26 22.29
CA THR A 324 2.94 4.40 23.01
C THR A 324 4.19 4.03 22.21
N MET A 325 4.17 4.28 20.90
CA MET A 325 5.25 3.91 19.98
C MET A 325 5.87 5.15 19.35
N GLU A 326 7.14 5.03 18.96
CA GLU A 326 7.81 5.99 18.10
C GLU A 326 7.19 5.94 16.68
N PRO A 327 7.15 7.07 15.94
CA PRO A 327 6.42 7.14 14.67
C PRO A 327 6.86 6.12 13.61
N TRP A 328 8.14 5.72 13.56
CA TRP A 328 8.62 4.70 12.62
C TRP A 328 8.15 3.29 12.97
N GLU A 329 7.79 3.03 14.23
CA GLU A 329 7.41 1.71 14.69
C GLU A 329 6.09 1.24 14.08
N VAL A 330 5.23 2.14 13.60
CA VAL A 330 4.01 1.77 12.87
C VAL A 330 4.35 1.00 11.60
N ALA A 331 5.35 1.45 10.83
CA ALA A 331 5.81 0.75 9.63
C ALA A 331 6.52 -0.56 9.97
N TRP A 332 7.39 -0.55 10.99
CA TRP A 332 8.05 -1.76 11.49
C TRP A 332 7.03 -2.82 11.94
N ARG A 333 6.04 -2.42 12.76
CA ARG A 333 5.01 -3.32 13.28
C ARG A 333 4.16 -3.90 12.15
N SER A 334 3.76 -3.05 11.20
CA SER A 334 3.05 -3.48 9.98
C SER A 334 3.84 -4.52 9.18
N ALA A 335 5.17 -4.38 9.13
CA ALA A 335 6.06 -5.28 8.39
C ALA A 335 6.44 -6.55 9.15
N ILE A 336 6.60 -6.52 10.47
CA ILE A 336 7.23 -7.60 11.23
C ILE A 336 6.20 -8.35 12.08
N GLU A 337 5.37 -7.64 12.82
CA GLU A 337 4.43 -8.23 13.80
C GLU A 337 3.03 -8.45 13.22
N ALA A 338 2.59 -7.61 12.27
CA ALA A 338 1.28 -7.70 11.63
C ALA A 338 1.29 -8.60 10.37
N GLN A 339 1.99 -9.74 10.46
CA GLN A 339 2.09 -10.71 9.36
C GLN A 339 0.92 -11.68 9.39
N LEU A 340 0.16 -11.71 8.31
CA LEU A 340 -0.95 -12.63 8.12
C LEU A 340 -0.44 -14.02 7.75
N GLU A 341 -1.06 -15.06 8.30
CA GLU A 341 -0.77 -16.44 7.94
C GLU A 341 -2.04 -17.16 7.47
N VAL A 342 -1.93 -17.87 6.34
CA VAL A 342 -3.02 -18.65 5.76
C VAL A 342 -2.52 -20.07 5.53
N GLN A 343 -3.17 -21.04 6.16
CA GLN A 343 -2.87 -22.46 5.98
C GLN A 343 -4.05 -23.11 5.27
N VAL A 344 -3.86 -23.53 4.02
CA VAL A 344 -4.93 -24.10 3.19
C VAL A 344 -4.93 -25.62 3.32
N ALA A 345 -6.05 -26.19 3.74
CA ALA A 345 -6.31 -27.62 3.77
C ALA A 345 -6.96 -28.10 2.45
N GLU A 346 -7.87 -27.29 1.89
CA GLU A 346 -8.48 -27.52 0.57
C GLU A 346 -8.57 -26.23 -0.23
N GLY A 347 -8.32 -26.32 -1.54
CA GLY A 347 -8.20 -25.18 -2.44
C GLY A 347 -6.75 -24.80 -2.68
N VAL A 348 -6.51 -23.57 -3.14
CA VAL A 348 -5.16 -23.07 -3.48
C VAL A 348 -4.98 -21.64 -2.97
N LEU A 349 -3.95 -21.41 -2.15
CA LEU A 349 -3.52 -20.07 -1.78
C LEU A 349 -2.90 -19.37 -3.00
N GLN A 350 -3.61 -18.42 -3.60
CA GLN A 350 -3.12 -17.66 -4.74
C GLN A 350 -2.30 -16.43 -4.31
N ARG A 351 -2.66 -15.82 -3.18
CA ARG A 351 -1.97 -14.67 -2.60
C ARG A 351 -2.10 -14.68 -1.07
N SER A 352 -1.03 -14.35 -0.36
CA SER A 352 -1.03 -14.28 1.11
C SER A 352 -1.40 -12.91 1.67
N TYR A 353 -1.24 -11.82 0.91
CA TYR A 353 -1.53 -10.46 1.37
C TYR A 353 -2.10 -9.54 0.26
N PRO A 354 -3.33 -9.03 0.41
CA PRO A 354 -4.37 -9.61 1.26
C PRO A 354 -4.70 -11.05 0.81
N PRO A 355 -5.07 -11.95 1.73
CA PRO A 355 -5.36 -13.35 1.43
C PRO A 355 -6.34 -13.56 0.28
N ARG A 356 -5.95 -14.40 -0.68
CA ARG A 356 -6.81 -14.89 -1.77
C ARG A 356 -6.67 -16.41 -1.88
N VAL A 357 -7.75 -17.14 -1.60
CA VAL A 357 -7.80 -18.60 -1.67
C VAL A 357 -8.77 -19.01 -2.76
N ALA A 358 -8.30 -19.74 -3.76
CA ALA A 358 -9.17 -20.35 -4.77
C ALA A 358 -9.77 -21.66 -4.29
N VAL A 359 -11.04 -21.88 -4.63
CA VAL A 359 -11.73 -23.14 -4.38
C VAL A 359 -11.07 -24.29 -5.17
N SER A 360 -11.23 -25.51 -4.65
CA SER A 360 -10.87 -26.75 -5.33
C SER A 360 -11.74 -26.95 -6.58
N SER A 361 -11.41 -27.97 -7.38
CA SER A 361 -12.26 -28.39 -8.50
C SER A 361 -13.66 -28.82 -8.07
N GLU A 362 -13.86 -29.12 -6.79
CA GLU A 362 -15.17 -29.47 -6.20
C GLU A 362 -15.94 -28.23 -5.70
N GLY A 363 -15.38 -27.02 -5.86
CA GLY A 363 -16.00 -25.78 -5.44
C GLY A 363 -15.92 -25.52 -3.93
N ARG A 364 -14.94 -26.13 -3.23
CA ARG A 364 -14.74 -25.98 -1.78
C ARG A 364 -13.37 -25.38 -1.47
N ALA A 365 -13.31 -24.54 -0.45
CA ALA A 365 -12.05 -24.06 0.13
C ALA A 365 -12.10 -24.25 1.65
N GLU A 366 -11.04 -24.81 2.22
CA GLU A 366 -10.89 -24.95 3.67
C GLU A 366 -9.53 -24.43 4.06
N PHE A 367 -9.49 -23.45 4.96
CA PHE A 367 -8.24 -22.84 5.38
C PHE A 367 -8.33 -22.24 6.77
N ARG A 368 -7.21 -22.29 7.49
CA ARG A 368 -7.01 -21.51 8.69
C ARG A 368 -6.41 -20.16 8.33
N PHE A 369 -6.93 -19.13 8.95
CA PHE A 369 -6.45 -17.77 8.83
C PHE A 369 -6.07 -17.25 10.21
N LEU A 370 -4.79 -16.95 10.38
CA LEU A 370 -4.26 -16.40 11.61
C LEU A 370 -4.01 -14.92 11.41
N VAL A 371 -4.69 -14.11 12.23
CA VAL A 371 -4.49 -12.67 12.28
C VAL A 371 -3.80 -12.33 13.59
N PRO A 372 -2.62 -11.67 13.56
CA PRO A 372 -1.96 -11.25 14.77
C PRO A 372 -2.89 -10.39 15.63
N ALA A 373 -2.87 -10.61 16.96
CA ALA A 373 -3.71 -9.84 17.89
C ALA A 373 -3.50 -8.32 17.76
N GLU A 374 -2.29 -7.91 17.39
CA GLU A 374 -1.93 -6.52 17.18
C GLU A 374 -2.34 -5.97 15.81
N TYR A 375 -2.92 -6.75 14.88
CA TYR A 375 -3.32 -6.20 13.58
C TYR A 375 -4.30 -5.03 13.77
N PRO A 376 -4.01 -3.84 13.22
CA PRO A 376 -4.61 -2.58 13.66
C PRO A 376 -5.98 -2.26 13.06
N GLY A 377 -6.43 -2.99 12.04
CA GLY A 377 -7.68 -2.70 11.34
C GLY A 377 -8.18 -3.83 10.45
N VAL A 378 -8.84 -3.46 9.35
CA VAL A 378 -9.52 -4.40 8.45
C VAL A 378 -8.52 -5.22 7.63
N VAL A 379 -8.83 -6.51 7.45
CA VAL A 379 -8.18 -7.37 6.47
C VAL A 379 -9.19 -7.88 5.43
N PRO A 380 -8.98 -7.62 4.13
CA PRO A 380 -9.79 -8.28 3.11
C PRO A 380 -9.36 -9.73 2.94
N LEU A 381 -10.33 -10.63 2.91
CA LEU A 381 -10.16 -12.04 2.60
C LEU A 381 -10.99 -12.36 1.35
N THR A 382 -10.34 -12.88 0.31
CA THR A 382 -11.02 -13.26 -0.93
C THR A 382 -11.07 -14.76 -1.14
N VAL A 383 -12.26 -15.31 -1.38
CA VAL A 383 -12.46 -16.66 -1.93
C VAL A 383 -12.68 -16.56 -3.42
N ALA A 384 -11.90 -17.30 -4.21
CA ALA A 384 -11.79 -17.17 -5.66
C ALA A 384 -12.27 -18.43 -6.39
N GLY A 385 -12.54 -18.31 -7.69
CA GLY A 385 -12.81 -19.47 -8.55
C GLY A 385 -14.25 -20.01 -8.41
N VAL A 386 -15.16 -19.21 -7.85
CA VAL A 386 -16.52 -19.65 -7.53
C VAL A 386 -17.37 -19.61 -8.81
N ALA A 387 -18.14 -20.67 -9.11
CA ALA A 387 -18.87 -20.70 -10.38
C ALA A 387 -20.17 -19.86 -10.38
N GLN A 388 -20.65 -19.43 -9.22
CA GLN A 388 -21.91 -18.68 -9.05
C GLN A 388 -21.75 -17.58 -8.00
N THR A 389 -22.74 -16.67 -7.92
CA THR A 389 -22.71 -15.50 -7.02
C THR A 389 -23.05 -15.80 -5.55
N GLY A 390 -23.38 -17.05 -5.22
CA GLY A 390 -23.71 -17.50 -3.87
C GLY A 390 -22.81 -18.62 -3.38
N GLY A 391 -23.13 -19.16 -2.20
CA GLY A 391 -22.36 -20.22 -1.53
C GLY A 391 -22.61 -20.15 -0.03
N CYS A 392 -21.84 -20.92 0.75
CA CYS A 392 -21.85 -20.85 2.21
C CYS A 392 -20.45 -20.60 2.72
N LEU A 393 -20.30 -19.59 3.58
CA LEU A 393 -19.07 -19.36 4.35
C LEU A 393 -19.34 -19.73 5.81
N CYS A 394 -18.63 -20.73 6.31
CA CYS A 394 -18.61 -21.09 7.71
C CYS A 394 -17.34 -20.58 8.35
N ILE A 395 -17.49 -19.93 9.50
CA ILE A 395 -16.40 -19.54 10.38
C ILE A 395 -16.56 -20.37 11.65
N TRP A 396 -15.57 -21.20 11.96
CA TRP A 396 -15.61 -22.04 13.16
C TRP A 396 -15.88 -21.19 14.42
N ASP A 397 -16.71 -21.69 15.33
CA ASP A 397 -17.30 -21.01 16.50
C ASP A 397 -18.25 -19.82 16.23
N ASN A 398 -18.35 -19.33 14.98
CA ASN A 398 -19.25 -18.22 14.59
C ASN A 398 -20.41 -18.65 13.67
N GLY A 399 -20.52 -19.94 13.38
CA GLY A 399 -21.60 -20.52 12.57
C GLY A 399 -21.36 -20.43 11.05
N CYS A 400 -22.38 -20.84 10.29
CA CYS A 400 -22.38 -20.79 8.83
C CYS A 400 -23.34 -19.70 8.35
N GLN A 401 -22.85 -18.87 7.43
CA GLN A 401 -23.65 -17.87 6.74
C GLN A 401 -23.84 -18.31 5.28
N GLU A 402 -25.10 -18.42 4.86
CA GLU A 402 -25.45 -18.50 3.45
C GLU A 402 -25.22 -17.14 2.79
N LEU A 403 -24.46 -17.15 1.69
CA LEU A 403 -24.14 -15.97 0.90
C LEU A 403 -25.31 -15.69 -0.05
N GLY A 404 -26.26 -14.90 0.42
CA GLY A 404 -27.42 -14.43 -0.34
C GLY A 404 -27.32 -12.97 -0.78
N GLU A 405 -28.35 -12.50 -1.48
CA GLU A 405 -28.54 -11.07 -1.76
C GLU A 405 -28.67 -10.30 -0.44
N GLY A 406 -27.81 -9.28 -0.23
CA GLY A 406 -27.77 -8.47 0.99
C GLY A 406 -26.79 -8.94 2.06
N GLY A 407 -25.99 -9.98 1.81
CA GLY A 407 -24.90 -10.36 2.71
C GLY A 407 -23.74 -9.34 2.72
N GLU A 408 -22.99 -9.31 3.82
CA GLU A 408 -21.86 -8.40 4.03
C GLU A 408 -20.57 -8.85 3.32
N PHE A 409 -20.60 -8.90 1.99
CA PHE A 409 -19.44 -9.24 1.15
C PHE A 409 -19.51 -8.56 -0.22
N GLN A 410 -18.36 -8.44 -0.88
CA GLN A 410 -18.24 -7.94 -2.25
C GLN A 410 -18.12 -9.13 -3.20
N THR A 411 -18.81 -9.09 -4.35
CA THR A 411 -18.69 -10.11 -5.39
C THR A 411 -18.22 -9.49 -6.69
N ASP A 412 -17.13 -10.03 -7.24
CA ASP A 412 -16.55 -9.59 -8.51
C ASP A 412 -16.51 -10.76 -9.50
N TYR A 413 -16.78 -10.49 -10.79
CA TYR A 413 -16.58 -11.47 -11.87
C TYR A 413 -15.23 -11.25 -12.54
N VAL A 414 -14.39 -12.29 -12.54
CA VAL A 414 -13.07 -12.31 -13.15
C VAL A 414 -13.09 -13.22 -14.36
N LYS A 415 -12.89 -12.64 -15.55
CA LYS A 415 -12.93 -13.37 -16.82
C LYS A 415 -11.91 -14.52 -16.83
N GLY A 416 -12.40 -15.75 -17.00
CA GLY A 416 -11.57 -16.96 -17.02
C GLY A 416 -11.37 -17.61 -15.64
N GLU A 417 -11.73 -16.94 -14.56
CA GLU A 417 -11.68 -17.49 -13.19
C GLU A 417 -13.08 -17.71 -12.60
N GLY A 418 -14.12 -17.01 -13.07
CA GLY A 418 -15.46 -17.06 -12.46
C GLY A 418 -15.67 -15.92 -11.47
N PHE A 419 -16.39 -16.18 -10.38
CA PHE A 419 -16.64 -15.19 -9.33
C PHE A 419 -15.59 -15.24 -8.22
N ALA A 420 -15.41 -14.10 -7.56
CA ALA A 420 -14.65 -13.97 -6.33
C ALA A 420 -15.48 -13.23 -5.28
N HIS A 421 -15.51 -13.75 -4.06
CA HIS A 421 -16.17 -13.14 -2.91
C HIS A 421 -15.12 -12.58 -1.97
N THR A 422 -15.20 -11.29 -1.66
CA THR A 422 -14.30 -10.61 -0.72
C THR A 422 -15.05 -10.18 0.53
N PHE A 423 -14.53 -10.60 1.68
CA PHE A 423 -15.03 -10.29 3.02
C PHE A 423 -14.09 -9.29 3.70
N SER A 424 -14.64 -8.40 4.52
CA SER A 424 -13.82 -7.55 5.41
C SER A 424 -13.79 -8.22 6.76
N LEU A 425 -12.60 -8.63 7.21
CA LEU A 425 -12.42 -9.24 8.52
C LEU A 425 -11.92 -8.20 9.51
N MET A 426 -12.60 -8.12 10.64
CA MET A 426 -12.25 -7.27 11.78
C MET A 426 -11.64 -8.13 12.88
N PRO A 427 -10.31 -8.14 13.07
CA PRO A 427 -9.67 -9.04 14.03
C PRO A 427 -10.15 -8.85 15.48
N SER A 428 -10.65 -7.66 15.81
CA SER A 428 -11.30 -7.37 17.10
C SER A 428 -12.58 -8.17 17.35
N GLU A 429 -13.29 -8.57 16.30
CA GLU A 429 -14.57 -9.29 16.38
C GLU A 429 -14.39 -10.81 16.37
N PHE A 430 -13.35 -11.29 15.69
CA PHE A 430 -13.21 -12.70 15.32
C PHE A 430 -12.08 -13.43 16.08
N GLY A 431 -11.21 -12.73 16.82
CA GLY A 431 -10.05 -13.35 17.49
C GLY A 431 -8.86 -13.59 16.55
N SER A 432 -7.82 -14.29 17.04
CA SER A 432 -6.53 -14.39 16.35
C SER A 432 -6.35 -15.60 15.43
N GLU A 433 -7.19 -16.63 15.56
CA GLU A 433 -7.17 -17.81 14.69
C GLU A 433 -8.61 -18.12 14.27
N LEU A 434 -8.82 -18.22 12.96
CA LEU A 434 -10.12 -18.48 12.36
C LEU A 434 -10.01 -19.64 11.39
N LEU A 435 -10.90 -20.64 11.53
CA LEU A 435 -11.05 -21.68 10.53
C LEU A 435 -12.21 -21.30 9.61
N PHE A 436 -11.89 -21.12 8.33
CA PHE A 436 -12.84 -20.83 7.27
C PHE A 436 -13.10 -22.08 6.44
N ILE A 437 -14.37 -22.35 6.20
CA ILE A 437 -14.84 -23.35 5.24
C ILE A 437 -15.79 -22.64 4.29
N PHE A 438 -15.46 -22.61 3.01
CA PHE A 438 -16.33 -22.17 1.95
C PHE A 438 -16.81 -23.36 1.12
N GLU A 439 -18.11 -23.46 0.90
CA GLU A 439 -18.71 -24.41 -0.03
C GLU A 439 -19.57 -23.66 -1.06
N GLN A 440 -19.34 -23.91 -2.34
CA GLN A 440 -20.14 -23.30 -3.41
C GLN A 440 -21.63 -23.72 -3.35
N VAL A 441 -21.90 -24.93 -2.84
CA VAL A 441 -23.24 -25.44 -2.58
C VAL A 441 -23.39 -25.67 -1.10
N CYS A 442 -24.27 -24.91 -0.45
CA CYS A 442 -24.60 -25.08 0.95
C CYS A 442 -25.17 -26.48 1.19
N LYS A 443 -24.43 -27.33 1.91
CA LYS A 443 -25.02 -28.54 2.47
C LYS A 443 -25.96 -28.13 3.60
N GLN A 444 -27.19 -28.65 3.62
CA GLN A 444 -28.04 -28.51 4.80
C GLN A 444 -27.28 -29.09 5.99
N ALA A 445 -27.07 -28.27 7.03
CA ALA A 445 -26.43 -28.72 8.26
C ALA A 445 -27.19 -29.95 8.78
N GLY A 446 -26.52 -31.11 8.78
CA GLY A 446 -27.02 -32.38 9.30
C GLY A 446 -26.71 -32.54 10.78
#